data_AF-A0A2M8NEY5-F1
#
_entry.id   AF-A0A2M8NEY5-F1
#
_cell.length_a   1.000
_cell.length_b   1.000
_cell.length_c   1.000
_cell.angle_alpha   90.00
_cell.angle_beta   90.00
_cell.angle_gamma   90.00
#
_symmetry.space_group_name_H-M   'P 1'
#
loop_
_entity.id
_entity.type
_entity.pdbx_description
1 polymer ?
#
loop_
_entity_poly.entity_id
_entity_poly.type
_entity_poly.pdbx_seq_one_letter_code
_entity_poly.pdbx_strand_id
1 'polypeptide(L)'
;ALTQSEGIVPETIDAYNRLAESPMPRAALMVDEANHYLSDKTIMRRLADLARQARKFGIHIIIAGHDWRAADVPRELSAMLPTRIALSVADDTSGRVVLDSDQWGRWVIGKRPGRGVLKMSKYLPVQFYV
;
A
#
# COMPACT_ATOMS: atom_id res chain seq x y z
N ALA A 1 -15.22 5.67 42.14
CA ALA A 1 -13.84 5.64 41.64
C ALA A 1 -13.64 4.29 40.96
N LEU A 2 -13.59 4.26 39.63
CA LEU A 2 -13.33 3.03 38.89
C LEU A 2 -11.86 2.68 39.12
N THR A 3 -11.62 1.55 39.78
CA THR A 3 -10.31 0.92 39.92
C THR A 3 -9.72 0.77 38.53
N GLN A 4 -8.64 1.52 38.25
CA GLN A 4 -7.79 1.28 37.10
C GLN A 4 -7.24 -0.14 37.26
N SER A 5 -7.81 -1.09 36.51
CA SER A 5 -7.18 -2.39 36.31
C SER A 5 -5.79 -2.15 35.73
N GLU A 6 -4.76 -2.70 36.37
CA GLU A 6 -3.37 -2.81 35.88
C GLU A 6 -3.29 -3.70 34.62
N GLY A 7 -4.11 -3.42 33.61
CA GLY A 7 -4.14 -4.13 32.35
C GLY A 7 -3.18 -3.47 31.38
N ILE A 8 -2.26 -4.25 30.81
CA ILE A 8 -1.45 -3.80 29.67
C ILE A 8 -2.41 -3.52 28.51
N VAL A 9 -2.49 -2.25 28.08
CA VAL A 9 -3.31 -1.86 26.93
C VAL A 9 -2.77 -2.58 25.69
N PRO A 10 -3.59 -3.32 24.94
CA PRO A 10 -3.12 -4.01 23.76
C PRO A 10 -2.55 -3.02 22.73
N GLU A 11 -1.29 -3.22 22.35
CA GLU A 11 -0.62 -2.29 21.42
C GLU A 11 -1.02 -2.51 19.97
N THR A 12 -1.64 -3.63 19.60
CA THR A 12 -2.05 -3.90 18.21
C THR A 12 -3.48 -4.40 18.15
N ILE A 13 -4.12 -4.26 16.99
CA ILE A 13 -5.44 -4.84 16.74
C ILE A 13 -5.45 -6.36 16.98
N ASP A 14 -4.34 -7.06 16.67
CA ASP A 14 -4.23 -8.50 16.91
C ASP A 14 -4.21 -8.81 18.40
N ALA A 15 -3.49 -8.02 19.19
CA ALA A 15 -3.47 -8.15 20.64
C ALA A 15 -4.84 -7.82 21.24
N TYR A 16 -5.50 -6.78 20.76
CA TYR A 16 -6.84 -6.39 21.18
C TYR A 16 -7.85 -7.49 20.87
N ASN A 17 -7.91 -7.97 19.62
CA ASN A 17 -8.88 -8.96 19.17
C ASN A 17 -8.73 -10.34 19.81
N ARG A 18 -7.56 -10.65 20.41
CA ARG A 18 -7.38 -11.87 21.20
C ARG A 18 -8.03 -11.80 22.58
N LEU A 19 -8.22 -10.61 23.13
CA LEU A 19 -8.70 -10.39 24.49
C LEU A 19 -10.13 -9.84 24.53
N ALA A 20 -10.56 -9.16 23.46
CA ALA A 20 -11.85 -8.51 23.40
C ALA A 20 -12.99 -9.53 23.25
N GLU A 21 -14.05 -9.37 24.05
CA GLU A 21 -15.32 -10.09 23.88
C GLU A 21 -15.96 -9.80 22.51
N SER A 22 -15.76 -8.58 21.99
CA SER A 22 -16.17 -8.16 20.66
C SER A 22 -14.96 -7.69 19.85
N PRO A 23 -14.36 -8.55 19.01
CA PRO A 23 -13.24 -8.18 18.16
C PRO A 23 -13.57 -7.03 17.19
N MET A 24 -12.63 -6.12 16.98
CA MET A 24 -12.74 -5.07 15.96
C MET A 24 -12.41 -5.62 14.57
N PRO A 25 -13.23 -5.31 13.55
CA PRO A 25 -12.94 -5.69 12.18
C PRO A 25 -11.72 -4.92 11.65
N ARG A 26 -11.00 -5.54 10.70
CA ARG A 26 -9.98 -4.84 9.91
C ARG A 26 -10.65 -3.98 8.85
N ALA A 27 -10.05 -2.85 8.54
CA ALA A 27 -10.52 -1.93 7.51
C ALA A 27 -9.58 -1.92 6.31
N ALA A 28 -10.12 -1.68 5.12
CA ALA A 28 -9.34 -1.45 3.90
C ALA A 28 -9.69 -0.08 3.32
N LEU A 29 -8.67 0.74 3.07
CA LEU A 29 -8.74 1.96 2.28
C LEU A 29 -8.22 1.63 0.87
N MET A 30 -9.10 1.72 -0.11
CA MET A 30 -8.77 1.53 -1.53
C MET A 30 -8.97 2.87 -2.25
N VAL A 31 -7.90 3.38 -2.85
CA VAL A 31 -7.91 4.63 -3.61
C VAL A 31 -7.54 4.30 -5.04
N ASP A 32 -8.53 4.40 -5.93
CA ASP A 32 -8.28 4.36 -7.36
C ASP A 32 -7.97 5.76 -7.89
N GLU A 33 -7.22 5.83 -8.99
CA GLU A 33 -6.74 7.07 -9.59
C GLU A 33 -6.06 8.01 -8.59
N ALA A 34 -5.21 7.44 -7.73
CA ALA A 34 -4.59 8.16 -6.64
C ALA A 34 -3.69 9.32 -7.07
N ASN A 35 -3.14 9.27 -8.29
CA ASN A 35 -2.32 10.34 -8.87
C ASN A 35 -3.00 11.71 -8.77
N HIS A 36 -4.32 11.77 -8.95
CA HIS A 36 -5.08 13.02 -8.85
C HIS A 36 -5.03 13.62 -7.43
N TYR A 37 -5.14 12.77 -6.40
CA TYR A 37 -5.21 13.20 -4.99
C TYR A 37 -3.84 13.42 -4.36
N LEU A 38 -2.81 12.66 -4.78
CA LEU A 38 -1.47 12.74 -4.22
C LEU A 38 -0.75 14.06 -4.58
N SER A 39 -1.24 14.79 -5.59
CA SER A 39 -0.80 16.15 -5.90
C SER A 39 -1.09 17.15 -4.76
N ASP A 40 -2.09 16.90 -3.92
CA ASP A 40 -2.41 17.70 -2.75
C ASP A 40 -1.53 17.28 -1.55
N LYS A 41 -0.64 18.20 -1.15
CA LYS A 41 0.29 17.99 -0.02
C LYS A 41 -0.40 17.68 1.31
N THR A 42 -1.62 18.18 1.53
CA THR A 42 -2.39 17.92 2.74
C THR A 42 -2.92 16.49 2.74
N ILE A 43 -3.46 16.03 1.61
CA ILE A 43 -3.93 14.65 1.44
C ILE A 43 -2.75 13.70 1.60
N MET A 44 -1.65 13.97 0.90
CA MET A 44 -0.42 13.19 0.99
C MET A 44 0.06 13.10 2.46
N ARG A 45 0.18 14.22 3.17
CA ARG A 45 0.58 14.18 4.59
C ARG A 45 -0.33 13.30 5.45
N ARG A 46 -1.66 13.44 5.32
CA ARG A 46 -2.63 12.63 6.08
C ARG A 46 -2.53 11.15 5.74
N LEU A 47 -2.36 10.81 4.48
CA LEU A 47 -2.17 9.43 4.03
C LEU A 47 -0.87 8.83 4.59
N ALA A 48 0.22 9.60 4.59
CA ALA A 48 1.48 9.16 5.20
C ALA A 48 1.32 8.93 6.71
N ASP A 49 0.64 9.83 7.43
CA ASP A 49 0.37 9.67 8.86
C ASP A 49 -0.49 8.44 9.17
N LEU A 50 -1.50 8.19 8.33
CA LEU A 50 -2.33 6.98 8.40
C LEU A 50 -1.47 5.73 8.16
N ALA A 51 -0.68 5.70 7.09
CA ALA A 51 0.16 4.55 6.72
C ALA A 51 1.16 4.15 7.82
N ARG A 52 1.72 5.12 8.55
CA ARG A 52 2.64 4.85 9.69
C ARG A 52 2.00 4.02 10.79
N GLN A 53 0.70 4.20 11.02
CA GLN A 53 -0.04 3.59 12.12
C GLN A 53 -0.97 2.47 11.65
N ALA A 54 -1.21 2.37 10.35
CA ALA A 54 -2.19 1.47 9.74
C ALA A 54 -2.01 0.02 10.18
N ARG A 55 -0.76 -0.49 10.19
CA ARG A 55 -0.45 -1.85 10.64
C ARG A 55 -0.86 -2.12 12.09
N LYS A 56 -0.64 -1.13 12.97
CA LYS A 56 -0.98 -1.23 14.41
C LYS A 56 -2.48 -1.40 14.59
N PHE A 57 -3.27 -0.67 13.81
CA PHE A 57 -4.72 -0.60 13.90
C PHE A 57 -5.46 -1.53 12.92
N GLY A 58 -4.77 -2.36 12.15
CA GLY A 58 -5.41 -3.29 11.21
C GLY A 58 -6.05 -2.61 10.00
N ILE A 59 -5.47 -1.50 9.55
CA ILE A 59 -5.89 -0.79 8.35
C ILE A 59 -4.98 -1.21 7.20
N HIS A 60 -5.58 -1.72 6.13
CA HIS A 60 -4.89 -2.02 4.87
C HIS A 60 -5.07 -0.86 3.91
N ILE A 61 -3.99 -0.42 3.27
CA ILE A 61 -4.01 0.68 2.31
C ILE A 61 -3.61 0.15 0.95
N ILE A 62 -4.47 0.35 -0.05
CA ILE A 62 -4.26 -0.01 -1.44
C ILE A 62 -4.43 1.26 -2.27
N ILE A 63 -3.45 1.54 -3.09
CA ILE A 63 -3.39 2.74 -3.93
C ILE A 63 -3.14 2.29 -5.36
N ALA A 64 -4.02 2.70 -6.27
CA ALA A 64 -3.95 2.40 -7.69
C ALA A 64 -3.89 3.69 -8.51
N GLY A 65 -3.34 3.59 -9.72
CA GLY A 65 -3.08 4.72 -10.60
C GLY A 65 -2.31 4.30 -11.85
N HIS A 66 -2.19 5.20 -12.82
CA HIS A 66 -1.69 4.88 -14.16
C HIS A 66 -0.25 5.35 -14.40
N ASP A 67 0.02 6.64 -14.20
CA ASP A 67 1.29 7.26 -14.56
C ASP A 67 2.09 7.68 -13.33
N TRP A 68 2.88 6.75 -12.82
CA TRP A 68 3.68 6.95 -11.60
C TRP A 68 5.03 7.62 -11.92
N ARG A 69 5.23 8.83 -11.41
CA ARG A 69 6.51 9.54 -11.42
C ARG A 69 7.12 9.54 -10.02
N ALA A 70 8.43 9.74 -9.95
CA ALA A 70 9.14 9.84 -8.66
C ALA A 70 8.64 11.00 -7.78
N ALA A 71 8.04 12.02 -8.40
CA ALA A 71 7.43 13.15 -7.69
C ALA A 71 6.06 12.80 -7.07
N ASP A 72 5.35 11.81 -7.63
CA ASP A 72 3.98 11.48 -7.22
C ASP A 72 3.94 10.65 -5.93
N VAL A 73 5.03 9.93 -5.63
CA VAL A 73 5.14 9.08 -4.44
C VAL A 73 6.44 9.39 -3.70
N PRO A 74 6.39 10.19 -2.62
CA PRO A 74 7.54 10.42 -1.76
C PRO A 74 8.15 9.10 -1.27
N ARG A 75 9.48 9.06 -1.13
CA ARG A 75 10.21 7.84 -0.70
C ARG A 75 9.68 7.30 0.63
N GLU A 76 9.27 8.19 1.52
CA GLU A 76 8.73 7.86 2.84
C GLU A 76 7.41 7.11 2.74
N LEU A 77 6.48 7.55 1.89
CA LEU A 77 5.23 6.81 1.63
C LEU A 77 5.54 5.49 0.93
N SER A 78 6.42 5.53 -0.06
CA SER A 78 6.86 4.37 -0.84
C SER A 78 7.40 3.24 0.06
N ALA A 79 8.13 3.59 1.12
CA ALA A 79 8.68 2.63 2.08
C ALA A 79 7.61 1.93 2.94
N MET A 80 6.45 2.55 3.14
CA MET A 80 5.32 1.97 3.88
C MET A 80 4.44 1.06 3.02
N LEU A 81 4.69 1.02 1.70
CA LEU A 81 3.96 0.21 0.71
C LEU A 81 4.90 -0.87 0.12
N PRO A 82 5.23 -1.93 0.89
CA PRO A 82 6.21 -2.94 0.48
C PRO A 82 5.68 -3.90 -0.59
N THR A 83 4.37 -4.16 -0.59
CA THR A 83 3.71 -4.98 -1.62
C THR A 83 3.32 -4.09 -2.77
N ARG A 84 3.79 -4.42 -3.98
CA ARG A 84 3.54 -3.60 -5.17
C ARG A 84 3.19 -4.47 -6.36
N ILE A 85 2.29 -3.99 -7.19
CA ILE A 85 1.87 -4.68 -8.40
C ILE A 85 1.99 -3.68 -9.54
N ALA A 86 2.76 -4.02 -10.56
CA ALA A 86 2.74 -3.30 -11.83
C ALA A 86 2.13 -4.22 -12.90
N LEU A 87 1.01 -3.79 -13.47
CA LEU A 87 0.44 -4.39 -14.68
C LEU A 87 1.13 -3.80 -15.91
N SER A 88 0.53 -4.01 -17.10
CA SER A 88 1.05 -3.37 -18.31
C SER A 88 1.08 -1.85 -18.18
N VAL A 89 2.24 -1.26 -18.45
CA VAL A 89 2.46 0.20 -18.46
C VAL A 89 2.83 0.67 -19.86
N ALA A 90 2.62 1.97 -20.12
CA ALA A 90 2.98 2.60 -21.39
C ALA A 90 4.48 2.91 -21.49
N ASP A 91 5.13 3.23 -20.37
CA ASP A 91 6.55 3.60 -20.33
C ASP A 91 7.32 2.90 -19.20
N ASP A 92 8.66 2.90 -19.31
CA ASP A 92 9.55 2.27 -18.33
C ASP A 92 9.65 3.02 -17.00
N THR A 93 9.30 4.32 -16.99
CA THR A 93 9.37 5.18 -15.81
C THR A 93 8.31 4.78 -14.79
N SER A 94 7.06 4.65 -15.21
CA SER A 94 5.97 4.19 -14.33
C SER A 94 6.28 2.80 -13.77
N GLY A 95 6.72 1.87 -14.63
CA GLY A 95 7.11 0.53 -14.21
C GLY A 95 8.26 0.53 -13.20
N ARG A 96 9.30 1.35 -13.44
CA ARG A 96 10.45 1.50 -12.55
C ARG A 96 10.08 2.14 -11.22
N VAL A 97 9.21 3.14 -11.20
CA VAL A 97 8.78 3.81 -9.95
C VAL A 97 7.97 2.85 -9.09
N VAL A 98 7.00 2.16 -9.69
CA VAL A 98 6.17 1.18 -8.97
C VAL A 98 7.02 0.01 -8.49
N LEU A 99 7.79 -0.63 -9.37
CA LEU A 99 8.55 -1.83 -9.00
C LEU A 99 9.86 -1.51 -8.30
N ASP A 100 10.34 -0.26 -8.34
CA ASP A 100 11.66 0.13 -7.84
C ASP A 100 12.73 -0.84 -8.37
N SER A 101 12.70 -1.04 -9.70
CA SER A 101 13.58 -1.90 -10.48
C SER A 101 13.53 -1.53 -11.96
N ASP A 102 14.69 -1.25 -12.55
CA ASP A 102 14.81 -0.93 -13.98
C ASP A 102 14.48 -2.13 -14.87
N GLN A 103 15.02 -3.30 -14.51
CA GLN A 103 14.82 -4.54 -15.26
C GLN A 103 13.34 -4.92 -15.31
N TRP A 104 12.67 -4.96 -14.16
CA TRP A 104 11.27 -5.34 -14.10
C TRP A 104 10.35 -4.23 -14.60
N GLY A 105 10.71 -2.95 -14.40
CA GLY A 105 10.00 -1.81 -14.95
C GLY A 105 9.93 -1.86 -16.47
N ARG A 106 11.03 -2.20 -17.14
CA ARG A 106 11.03 -2.45 -18.60
C ARG A 106 10.26 -3.70 -18.98
N TRP A 107 10.33 -4.74 -18.16
CA TRP A 107 9.66 -6.00 -18.45
C TRP A 107 8.13 -5.84 -18.52
N VAL A 108 7.50 -4.97 -17.73
CA VAL A 108 6.04 -4.82 -17.73
C VAL A 108 5.47 -4.00 -18.89
N ILE A 109 6.30 -3.41 -19.75
CA ILE A 109 5.83 -2.56 -20.85
C ILE A 109 5.08 -3.38 -21.90
N GLY A 110 3.92 -2.87 -22.34
CA GLY A 110 3.16 -3.41 -23.46
C GLY A 110 2.75 -4.88 -23.31
N LYS A 111 2.58 -5.36 -22.08
CA LYS A 111 2.12 -6.73 -21.84
C LYS A 111 0.62 -6.83 -22.07
N ARG A 112 0.16 -8.05 -22.38
CA ARG A 112 -1.28 -8.33 -22.49
C ARG A 112 -2.01 -7.97 -21.19
N PRO A 113 -3.30 -7.58 -21.25
CA PRO A 113 -4.09 -7.30 -20.06
C PRO A 113 -4.00 -8.42 -19.00
N GLY A 114 -3.96 -8.01 -17.74
CA GLY A 114 -3.77 -8.90 -16.59
C GLY A 114 -2.36 -9.44 -16.37
N ARG A 115 -1.42 -9.29 -17.33
CA ARG A 115 -0.01 -9.66 -17.11
C ARG A 115 0.71 -8.55 -16.35
N GLY A 116 1.50 -8.92 -15.35
CA GLY A 116 2.25 -7.97 -14.54
C GLY A 116 3.35 -8.61 -13.70
N VAL A 117 3.88 -7.83 -12.76
CA VAL A 117 4.86 -8.25 -11.77
C VAL A 117 4.33 -7.88 -10.38
N LEU A 118 4.35 -8.86 -9.49
CA LEU A 118 4.15 -8.68 -8.05
C LEU A 118 5.52 -8.56 -7.38
N LYS A 119 5.77 -7.44 -6.70
CA LYS A 119 6.92 -7.23 -5.81
C LYS A 119 6.48 -7.43 -4.36
N MET A 120 7.16 -8.36 -3.70
CA MET A 120 7.15 -8.53 -2.25
C MET A 120 8.62 -8.66 -1.79
N SER A 121 9.01 -9.77 -1.16
CA SER A 121 10.42 -10.13 -0.93
C SER A 121 11.18 -10.49 -2.20
N LYS A 122 10.45 -10.84 -3.27
CA LYS A 122 10.95 -11.17 -4.59
C LYS A 122 10.01 -10.60 -5.65
N TYR A 123 10.49 -10.56 -6.89
CA TYR A 123 9.69 -10.21 -8.06
C TYR A 123 9.09 -11.48 -8.64
N LEU A 124 7.78 -11.49 -8.85
CA LEU A 124 7.03 -12.62 -9.40
C LEU A 124 6.25 -12.16 -10.63
N PRO A 125 6.54 -12.68 -11.82
CA PRO A 125 5.65 -12.53 -12.97
C PRO A 125 4.29 -13.16 -12.64
N VAL A 126 3.22 -12.41 -12.83
CA VAL A 126 1.85 -12.85 -12.54
C VAL A 126 0.94 -12.63 -13.74
N GLN A 127 -0.08 -13.46 -13.87
CA GLN A 127 -1.19 -13.26 -14.80
C GLN A 127 -2.49 -13.30 -14.01
N PHE A 128 -3.18 -12.17 -13.96
CA PHE A 128 -4.55 -12.09 -13.49
C PHE A 128 -5.48 -12.45 -14.64
N TYR A 129 -6.47 -13.27 -14.35
CA TYR A 129 -7.56 -13.59 -15.26
C TYR A 129 -8.76 -12.76 -14.81
N VAL A 130 -9.22 -11.91 -15.72
CA VAL A 130 -10.45 -11.12 -15.61
C VAL A 130 -11.50 -11.77 -16.50
#